data_AF-A0A3A5AAF4-F1
#
_entry.id   AF-A0A3A5AAF4-F1
#
_cell.length_a   1.000
_cell.length_b   1.000
_cell.length_c   1.000
_cell.angle_alpha   90.00
_cell.angle_beta   90.00
_cell.angle_gamma   90.00
#
_symmetry.space_group_name_H-M   'P 1'
#
loop_
_entity.id
_entity.type
_entity.pdbx_description
1 polymer ?
#
loop_
_entity_poly.entity_id
_entity_poly.type
_entity_poly.pdbx_seq_one_letter_code
_entity_poly.pdbx_strand_id
1 'polypeptide(L)'
;MREATANYLQEEARPRGAKPRVRAVIYPFDLDLGLAGSGGTFTNTEYGGEAGKLAMQAGYFLTGSWISPVMQAYTPNLAAPAWIDQAGYMTVAVSLRTAATYEGVAGASWVPVTSGGEYDLSQYYQVKVDLNSTIRAWAVDEAGDADAYSAYAVDSAPDPGYDSYASDGEFPGNLQQFILTGKMLLPESEIFSPGDVNLEMAIDFQNLRTGSNRLVLDNRSRQWIPGGPNFYLRAIPWYKKQLKLYHGYELPGGQVEWQLVYIGQLQTISGMAHAWEGAHLAHLETDDYIRILLDKKIGVPDADGTKRPFMRGYYRAKAESTGTTDASCTVVKIGSGVASLHVVDQTKYSGQADVNYLVQADSTGEVGAATFRWSKDNGQTWEKTGITTEGQGNQVTLENGLEVYFESAPGTDLVSGDQWIITAQAKVVHYKIPGAPFQAITSVWVQDDDSRQGVIFSENSGEIWVKGAAGSVEARVVKDDTTHPVDIIEDILAAVGLSEFINADAFALAKSDTLFYHIGVCFADLEAGRAIREICSRCLFDFWVDCGEIKVRAYLGEN
;
A
#
# COMPACT_ATOMS: atom_id res chain seq x y z
N MET A 1 25.88 3.71 -45.99
CA MET A 1 26.22 2.38 -45.45
C MET A 1 26.90 2.62 -44.11
N ARG A 2 26.27 2.30 -42.98
CA ARG A 2 26.91 2.42 -41.65
C ARG A 2 27.94 1.30 -41.54
N GLU A 3 29.15 1.62 -41.13
CA GLU A 3 30.18 0.61 -40.86
C GLU A 3 29.70 -0.27 -39.70
N ALA A 4 29.78 -1.59 -39.88
CA ALA A 4 29.46 -2.53 -38.84
C ALA A 4 30.40 -2.32 -37.65
N THR A 5 29.84 -2.21 -36.45
CA THR A 5 30.64 -2.08 -35.23
C THR A 5 31.45 -3.36 -35.01
N ALA A 6 32.60 -3.25 -34.32
CA ALA A 6 33.44 -4.40 -34.01
C ALA A 6 32.67 -5.53 -33.30
N ASN A 7 31.69 -5.18 -32.47
CA ASN A 7 30.83 -6.13 -31.76
C ASN A 7 29.91 -6.90 -32.72
N TYR A 8 29.37 -6.25 -33.76
CA TYR A 8 28.53 -6.91 -34.76
C TYR A 8 29.33 -7.90 -35.62
N LEU A 9 30.54 -7.51 -36.05
CA LEU A 9 31.42 -8.41 -36.81
C LEU A 9 31.91 -9.60 -35.95
N GLN A 10 32.03 -9.42 -34.64
CA GLN A 10 32.34 -10.50 -33.70
C GLN A 10 31.15 -11.45 -33.48
N GLU A 11 29.92 -10.94 -33.46
CA GLU A 11 28.70 -11.77 -33.46
C GLU A 11 28.58 -12.60 -34.74
N GLU A 12 28.80 -11.99 -35.92
CA GLU A 12 28.77 -12.71 -37.20
C GLU A 12 29.87 -13.77 -37.35
N ALA A 13 31.02 -13.58 -36.69
CA ALA A 13 32.13 -14.52 -36.72
C ALA A 13 31.91 -15.78 -35.86
N ARG A 14 30.82 -15.85 -35.09
CA ARG A 14 30.52 -17.02 -34.25
C ARG A 14 30.23 -18.26 -35.11
N PRO A 15 30.70 -19.46 -34.70
CA PRO A 15 30.39 -20.68 -35.42
C PRO A 15 28.88 -20.92 -35.41
N ARG A 16 28.28 -21.02 -36.60
CA ARG A 16 26.87 -21.39 -36.77
C ARG A 16 26.60 -22.69 -35.99
N GLY A 17 25.75 -22.62 -34.97
CA GLY A 17 25.39 -23.76 -34.11
C GLY A 17 25.97 -23.74 -32.69
N ALA A 18 26.68 -22.69 -32.27
CA ALA A 18 27.02 -22.51 -30.86
C ALA A 18 25.74 -22.40 -30.01
N LYS A 19 25.58 -23.32 -29.05
CA LYS A 19 24.46 -23.28 -28.11
C LYS A 19 24.78 -22.28 -26.99
N PRO A 20 23.83 -21.42 -26.58
CA PRO A 20 24.04 -20.56 -25.42
C PRO A 20 24.29 -21.43 -24.19
N ARG A 21 25.16 -20.97 -23.29
CA ARG A 21 25.30 -21.54 -21.96
C ARG A 21 24.03 -21.28 -21.17
N VAL A 22 23.72 -22.18 -20.25
CA VAL A 22 22.50 -22.09 -19.45
C VAL A 22 22.86 -21.95 -17.99
N ARG A 23 22.21 -21.00 -17.30
CA ARG A 23 22.27 -20.85 -15.85
C ARG A 23 20.85 -20.82 -15.31
N ALA A 24 20.57 -21.67 -14.34
CA ALA A 24 19.27 -21.73 -13.68
C ALA A 24 19.45 -21.53 -12.17
N VAL A 25 18.64 -20.65 -11.58
CA VAL A 25 18.68 -20.30 -10.16
C VAL A 25 17.31 -20.53 -9.55
N ILE A 26 17.24 -21.37 -8.52
CA ILE A 26 16.00 -21.63 -7.76
C ILE A 26 16.08 -20.91 -6.43
N TYR A 27 14.99 -20.23 -6.02
CA TYR A 27 14.94 -19.42 -4.79
C TYR A 27 13.46 -19.13 -4.43
N PRO A 28 13.10 -18.57 -3.28
CA PRO A 28 13.92 -18.42 -2.11
C PRO A 28 14.14 -19.75 -1.38
N PHE A 29 15.27 -19.84 -0.69
CA PHE A 29 15.50 -20.76 0.41
C PHE A 29 15.58 -19.94 1.69
N ASP A 30 14.94 -20.43 2.74
CA ASP A 30 15.00 -19.81 4.05
C ASP A 30 16.41 -20.01 4.62
N LEU A 31 17.11 -18.90 4.88
CA LEU A 31 18.39 -18.90 5.57
C LEU A 31 18.21 -18.15 6.88
N ASP A 32 18.34 -18.86 7.99
CA ASP A 32 18.23 -18.28 9.31
C ASP A 32 19.46 -17.42 9.62
N LEU A 33 19.23 -16.15 9.93
CA LEU A 33 20.26 -15.22 10.39
C LEU A 33 20.76 -15.58 11.80
N GLY A 34 19.96 -16.29 12.59
CA GLY A 34 20.21 -16.53 14.01
C GLY A 34 20.14 -15.25 14.85
N LEU A 35 19.51 -14.18 14.34
CA LEU A 35 19.35 -12.92 15.06
C LEU A 35 18.16 -13.02 16.02
N ALA A 36 18.46 -13.14 17.30
CA ALA A 36 17.50 -13.18 18.40
C ALA A 36 18.17 -12.67 19.68
N GLY A 37 17.41 -12.43 20.77
CA GLY A 37 17.98 -11.91 22.03
C GLY A 37 19.13 -12.74 22.63
N SER A 38 19.18 -14.06 22.35
CA SER A 38 20.29 -14.95 22.72
C SER A 38 21.09 -15.48 21.51
N GLY A 39 20.76 -15.00 20.32
CA GLY A 39 21.30 -15.47 19.05
C GLY A 39 22.58 -14.74 18.67
N GLY A 40 23.73 -15.36 18.93
CA GLY A 40 25.04 -14.82 18.56
C GLY A 40 25.71 -14.02 19.67
N THR A 41 26.70 -13.20 19.30
CA THR A 41 27.45 -12.34 20.21
C THR A 41 27.21 -10.89 19.86
N PHE A 42 26.67 -10.14 20.82
CA PHE A 42 26.43 -8.72 20.70
C PHE A 42 27.55 -7.92 21.38
N THR A 43 27.94 -6.80 20.78
CA THR A 43 28.87 -5.84 21.36
C THR A 43 28.28 -4.46 21.12
N ASN A 44 27.84 -3.80 22.19
CA ASN A 44 27.13 -2.51 22.17
C ASN A 44 25.88 -2.48 21.28
N THR A 45 25.34 -3.65 20.93
CA THR A 45 24.13 -3.82 20.12
C THR A 45 23.19 -4.76 20.84
N GLU A 46 21.93 -4.77 20.41
CA GLU A 46 20.93 -5.68 20.93
C GLU A 46 19.91 -6.07 19.86
N TYR A 47 19.21 -7.16 20.10
CA TYR A 47 18.08 -7.56 19.27
C TYR A 47 16.96 -6.52 19.41
N GLY A 48 16.55 -5.91 18.30
CA GLY A 48 15.58 -4.80 18.31
C GLY A 48 14.12 -5.21 18.56
N GLY A 49 13.87 -6.44 19.01
CA GLY A 49 12.53 -6.97 19.31
C GLY A 49 11.78 -7.58 18.11
N GLU A 50 12.22 -7.29 16.89
CA GLU A 50 11.60 -7.73 15.64
C GLU A 50 12.57 -8.54 14.78
N ALA A 51 12.04 -9.47 13.97
CA ALA A 51 12.86 -10.31 13.11
C ALA A 51 13.69 -9.44 12.13
N GLY A 52 14.99 -9.71 12.06
CA GLY A 52 15.89 -8.92 11.21
C GLY A 52 16.21 -7.52 11.73
N LYS A 53 15.81 -7.16 12.95
CA LYS A 53 16.11 -5.86 13.56
C LYS A 53 17.28 -5.94 14.53
N LEU A 54 18.34 -5.18 14.25
CA LEU A 54 19.50 -5.01 15.14
C LEU A 54 19.58 -3.54 15.54
N ALA A 55 19.55 -3.27 16.84
CA ALA A 55 19.63 -1.92 17.37
C ALA A 55 20.97 -1.67 18.07
N MET A 56 21.44 -0.43 18.05
CA MET A 56 22.49 0.00 18.99
C MET A 56 21.91 0.02 20.40
N GLN A 57 22.69 -0.41 21.39
CA GLN A 57 22.30 -0.25 22.80
C GLN A 57 22.22 1.24 23.17
N ALA A 58 21.32 1.57 24.10
CA ALA A 58 21.28 2.91 24.70
C ALA A 58 22.62 3.26 25.36
N GLY A 59 23.07 4.51 25.22
CA GLY A 59 24.35 4.99 25.72
C GLY A 59 25.41 5.36 24.67
N TYR A 60 26.64 5.60 25.16
CA TYR A 60 27.74 6.26 24.42
C TYR A 60 28.56 5.27 23.61
N PHE A 61 27.94 4.71 22.59
CA PHE A 61 28.63 3.79 21.69
C PHE A 61 28.81 4.44 20.33
N LEU A 62 30.08 4.56 19.93
CA LEU A 62 30.49 4.99 18.58
C LEU A 62 30.50 3.82 17.60
N THR A 63 30.66 2.61 18.12
CA THR A 63 30.70 1.37 17.34
C THR A 63 29.91 0.30 18.07
N GLY A 64 29.16 -0.48 17.30
CA GLY A 64 28.48 -1.68 17.75
C GLY A 64 28.68 -2.79 16.73
N SER A 65 28.65 -4.03 17.17
CA SER A 65 28.70 -5.17 16.26
C SER A 65 27.86 -6.32 16.77
N TRP A 66 27.36 -7.12 15.84
CA TRP A 66 26.75 -8.41 16.13
C TRP A 66 27.36 -9.48 15.22
N ILE A 67 27.67 -10.63 15.80
CA ILE A 67 28.13 -11.81 15.08
C ILE A 67 27.12 -12.93 15.33
N SER A 68 26.52 -13.45 14.26
CA SER A 68 25.55 -14.55 14.33
C SER A 68 26.18 -15.82 14.95
N PRO A 69 25.40 -16.79 15.45
CA PRO A 69 25.93 -18.14 15.64
C PRO A 69 26.35 -18.75 14.29
N VAL A 70 27.11 -19.85 14.33
CA VAL A 70 27.41 -20.61 13.11
C VAL A 70 26.14 -21.34 12.68
N MET A 71 25.66 -21.01 11.49
CA MET A 71 24.44 -21.51 10.89
C MET A 71 24.73 -22.55 9.81
N GLN A 72 23.75 -23.37 9.49
CA GLN A 72 23.86 -24.39 8.44
C GLN A 72 22.91 -24.09 7.28
N ALA A 73 23.46 -24.00 6.06
CA ALA A 73 22.74 -24.00 4.81
C ALA A 73 22.61 -25.46 4.32
N TYR A 74 21.38 -25.93 4.12
CA TYR A 74 21.15 -27.32 3.70
C TYR A 74 21.28 -27.54 2.20
N THR A 75 20.75 -26.60 1.40
CA THR A 75 20.67 -26.69 -0.07
C THR A 75 21.26 -25.48 -0.80
N PRO A 76 20.95 -24.22 -0.42
CA PRO A 76 21.40 -23.09 -1.22
C PRO A 76 22.92 -22.99 -1.21
N ASN A 77 23.48 -22.63 -2.36
CA ASN A 77 24.92 -22.42 -2.58
C ASN A 77 25.23 -20.95 -2.87
N LEU A 78 24.23 -20.08 -2.83
CA LEU A 78 24.34 -18.64 -2.91
C LEU A 78 23.52 -18.00 -1.78
N ALA A 79 24.00 -16.89 -1.25
CA ALA A 79 23.30 -16.03 -0.31
C ALA A 79 23.09 -14.64 -0.91
N ALA A 80 21.89 -14.10 -0.72
CA ALA A 80 21.53 -12.74 -1.11
C ALA A 80 21.03 -11.96 0.13
N PRO A 81 21.90 -11.21 0.81
CA PRO A 81 21.50 -10.39 1.95
C PRO A 81 20.71 -9.16 1.48
N ALA A 82 19.70 -8.75 2.24
CA ALA A 82 19.00 -7.48 2.04
C ALA A 82 18.64 -6.87 3.40
N TRP A 83 18.71 -5.55 3.50
CA TRP A 83 18.36 -4.79 4.71
C TRP A 83 18.02 -3.35 4.38
N ILE A 84 17.41 -2.66 5.34
CA ILE A 84 17.15 -1.22 5.31
C ILE A 84 17.97 -0.54 6.42
N ASP A 85 18.78 0.43 6.02
CA ASP A 85 19.52 1.29 6.94
C ASP A 85 18.59 2.40 7.45
N GLN A 86 18.25 2.37 8.74
CA GLN A 86 17.41 3.41 9.38
C GLN A 86 18.20 4.32 10.33
N ALA A 87 19.53 4.37 10.15
CA ALA A 87 20.43 5.16 10.98
C ALA A 87 21.19 6.17 10.12
N GLY A 88 20.59 7.33 9.84
CA GLY A 88 21.25 8.35 8.99
C GLY A 88 22.54 8.93 9.57
N TYR A 89 22.87 8.62 10.83
CA TYR A 89 24.14 8.98 11.48
C TYR A 89 25.15 7.81 11.59
N MET A 90 24.84 6.65 11.00
CA MET A 90 25.67 5.44 11.07
C MET A 90 25.92 4.84 9.69
N THR A 91 27.07 4.19 9.57
CA THR A 91 27.35 3.27 8.46
C THR A 91 27.15 1.85 8.93
N VAL A 92 26.40 1.10 8.13
CA VAL A 92 26.17 -0.34 8.32
C VAL A 92 27.11 -1.08 7.39
N ALA A 93 27.96 -1.94 7.95
CA ALA A 93 28.80 -2.86 7.19
C ALA A 93 28.41 -4.29 7.53
N VAL A 94 27.93 -5.03 6.53
CA VAL A 94 27.60 -6.45 6.68
C VAL A 94 28.72 -7.28 6.05
N SER A 95 29.09 -8.38 6.69
CA SER A 95 30.07 -9.34 6.18
C SER A 95 29.57 -10.76 6.36
N LEU A 96 29.96 -11.64 5.43
CA LEU A 96 29.65 -13.06 5.42
C LEU A 96 30.95 -13.87 5.42
N ARG A 97 30.99 -14.97 6.18
CA ARG A 97 32.03 -15.99 6.03
C ARG A 97 31.39 -17.37 5.95
N THR A 98 31.96 -18.25 5.14
CA THR A 98 31.37 -19.57 4.88
C THR A 98 32.46 -20.65 4.85
N ALA A 99 32.13 -21.87 5.24
CA ALA A 99 33.00 -23.03 5.18
C ALA A 99 32.21 -24.34 4.97
N ALA A 100 32.89 -25.38 4.48
CA ALA A 100 32.29 -26.69 4.28
C ALA A 100 32.03 -27.45 5.60
N THR A 101 32.75 -27.13 6.67
CA THR A 101 32.61 -27.74 8.00
C THR A 101 32.32 -26.69 9.07
N TYR A 102 31.66 -27.11 10.15
CA TYR A 102 31.29 -26.24 11.26
C TYR A 102 32.51 -25.55 11.89
N GLU A 103 33.58 -26.31 12.15
CA GLU A 103 34.82 -25.79 12.74
C GLU A 103 35.60 -24.88 11.78
N GLY A 104 35.45 -25.10 10.47
CA GLY A 104 36.13 -24.33 9.43
C GLY A 104 35.67 -22.87 9.36
N VAL A 105 34.45 -22.58 9.79
CA VAL A 105 33.87 -21.22 9.74
C VAL A 105 34.71 -20.24 10.57
N ALA A 106 35.23 -20.67 11.72
CA ALA A 106 36.04 -19.82 12.60
C ALA A 106 37.32 -19.32 11.93
N GLY A 107 37.93 -20.12 11.04
CA GLY A 107 39.14 -19.78 10.29
C GLY A 107 38.88 -19.16 8.91
N ALA A 108 37.63 -19.11 8.44
CA ALA A 108 37.29 -18.49 7.18
C ALA A 108 37.37 -16.95 7.26
N SER A 109 37.77 -16.32 6.15
CA SER A 109 37.85 -14.87 6.04
C SER A 109 36.46 -14.24 5.90
N TRP A 110 36.28 -13.07 6.51
CA TRP A 110 35.08 -12.26 6.33
C TRP A 110 35.11 -11.58 4.96
N VAL A 111 34.04 -11.77 4.19
CA VAL A 111 33.81 -11.12 2.91
C VAL A 111 32.76 -10.03 3.09
N PRO A 112 33.06 -8.75 2.83
CA PRO A 112 32.07 -7.69 2.86
C PRO A 112 30.95 -7.97 1.85
N VAL A 113 29.70 -7.73 2.25
CA VAL A 113 28.53 -7.92 1.40
C VAL A 113 27.74 -6.62 1.24
N THR A 114 27.06 -6.48 0.11
CA THR A 114 26.17 -5.38 -0.23
C THR A 114 24.73 -5.87 -0.30
N SER A 115 23.79 -5.02 0.08
CA SER A 115 22.36 -5.33 0.00
C SER A 115 21.99 -5.66 -1.46
N GLY A 116 21.29 -6.79 -1.66
CA GLY A 116 20.91 -7.32 -2.97
C GLY A 116 22.00 -8.10 -3.73
N GLY A 117 23.25 -8.09 -3.29
CA GLY A 117 24.35 -8.82 -3.93
C GLY A 117 24.21 -10.35 -3.81
N GLU A 118 24.84 -11.12 -4.70
CA GLU A 118 24.90 -12.59 -4.61
C GLU A 118 26.30 -13.05 -4.20
N TYR A 119 26.38 -13.91 -3.19
CA TYR A 119 27.64 -14.39 -2.60
C TYR A 119 27.65 -15.91 -2.49
N ASP A 120 28.80 -16.54 -2.75
CA ASP A 120 28.98 -17.98 -2.60
C ASP A 120 28.73 -18.42 -1.14
N LEU A 121 27.93 -19.47 -1.00
CA LEU A 121 27.52 -20.02 0.28
C LEU A 121 27.94 -21.48 0.41
N SER A 122 28.78 -21.76 1.40
CA SER A 122 29.10 -23.13 1.80
C SER A 122 28.06 -23.67 2.81
N GLN A 123 28.16 -24.96 3.15
CA GLN A 123 27.24 -25.63 4.08
C GLN A 123 27.11 -24.93 5.44
N TYR A 124 28.19 -24.35 5.96
CA TYR A 124 28.15 -23.59 7.22
C TYR A 124 28.55 -22.14 6.97
N TYR A 125 27.89 -21.21 7.67
CA TYR A 125 28.14 -19.79 7.49
C TYR A 125 27.93 -19.01 8.78
N GLN A 126 28.44 -17.78 8.79
CA GLN A 126 28.23 -16.82 9.86
C GLN A 126 28.16 -15.42 9.26
N VAL A 127 27.33 -14.58 9.86
CA VAL A 127 27.10 -13.20 9.47
C VAL A 127 27.65 -12.28 10.55
N LYS A 128 28.25 -11.17 10.13
CA LYS A 128 28.70 -10.09 11.00
C LYS A 128 28.08 -8.80 10.51
N VAL A 129 27.54 -8.02 11.44
CA VAL A 129 27.06 -6.67 11.20
C VAL A 129 27.87 -5.74 12.10
N ASP A 130 28.51 -4.75 11.49
CA ASP A 130 29.18 -3.66 12.18
C ASP A 130 28.40 -2.37 11.95
N LEU A 131 28.07 -1.68 13.04
CA LEU A 131 27.44 -0.37 13.06
C LEU A 131 28.51 0.64 13.48
N ASN A 132 28.96 1.49 12.57
CA ASN A 132 29.99 2.50 12.85
C ASN A 132 29.40 3.90 12.72
N SER A 133 29.46 4.69 13.79
CA SER A 133 29.07 6.10 13.72
C SER A 133 30.02 6.84 12.78
N THR A 134 29.45 7.58 11.83
CA THR A 134 30.24 8.36 10.86
C THR A 134 30.63 9.72 11.41
N ILE A 135 29.74 10.37 12.16
CA ILE A 135 29.95 11.69 12.75
C ILE A 135 29.11 11.77 14.04
N ARG A 136 29.75 11.91 15.20
CA ARG A 136 29.07 12.20 16.48
C ARG A 136 29.95 13.12 17.32
N ALA A 137 29.50 14.35 17.55
CA ALA A 137 29.98 15.20 18.63
C ALA A 137 28.78 15.88 19.30
N TRP A 138 28.69 15.82 20.63
CA TRP A 138 27.67 16.51 21.41
C TRP A 138 28.34 17.39 22.46
N ALA A 139 27.71 18.51 22.77
CA ALA A 139 28.00 19.29 23.96
C ALA A 139 26.94 18.97 25.00
N VAL A 140 27.13 17.88 25.75
CA VAL A 140 26.28 17.48 26.88
C VAL A 140 27.13 17.42 28.14
N ASP A 141 26.56 17.87 29.25
CA ASP A 141 27.26 17.96 30.54
C ASP A 141 27.43 16.57 31.19
N GLU A 142 26.50 15.64 30.93
CA GLU A 142 26.57 14.26 31.40
C GLU A 142 26.32 13.25 30.27
N ALA A 143 26.92 12.07 30.41
CA ALA A 143 26.70 10.99 29.47
C ALA A 143 25.19 10.66 29.36
N GLY A 144 24.43 10.45 30.44
CA GLY A 144 23.00 10.07 30.32
C GLY A 144 22.10 10.93 29.40
N ASP A 145 22.50 12.17 29.09
CA ASP A 145 21.69 13.16 28.37
C ASP A 145 21.76 13.12 26.84
N ALA A 146 22.77 12.49 26.20
CA ALA A 146 22.85 12.49 24.72
C ALA A 146 21.69 11.77 24.05
N ASP A 147 21.07 10.81 24.74
CA ASP A 147 19.96 10.02 24.21
C ASP A 147 18.67 10.85 24.07
N ALA A 148 18.62 12.05 24.67
CA ALA A 148 17.50 12.99 24.59
C ALA A 148 17.62 14.03 23.45
N TYR A 149 18.77 14.11 22.77
CA TYR A 149 19.04 15.12 21.74
C TYR A 149 19.40 14.47 20.39
N SER A 150 18.68 14.83 19.32
CA SER A 150 18.94 14.37 17.94
C SER A 150 19.97 15.19 17.17
N ALA A 151 20.57 16.22 17.77
CA ALA A 151 21.50 17.15 17.13
C ALA A 151 22.96 16.85 17.50
N TYR A 152 23.87 16.96 16.53
CA TYR A 152 25.32 16.85 16.75
C TYR A 152 26.07 18.01 16.06
N ALA A 153 27.24 18.36 16.59
CA ALA A 153 28.16 19.33 16.01
C ALA A 153 29.17 18.62 15.11
N VAL A 154 29.61 19.27 14.03
CA VAL A 154 30.69 18.76 13.16
C VAL A 154 31.81 19.78 13.14
N ASP A 155 33.03 19.32 13.38
CA ASP A 155 34.23 20.15 13.27
C ASP A 155 34.73 20.12 11.82
N SER A 156 34.11 20.90 10.93
CA SER A 156 34.54 20.99 9.53
C SER A 156 34.44 22.40 8.94
N ALA A 157 35.53 23.16 9.14
CA ALA A 157 36.08 24.29 8.32
C ALA A 157 35.29 25.62 8.22
N PRO A 158 35.89 26.71 7.70
CA PRO A 158 37.13 27.41 8.06
C PRO A 158 36.89 28.65 8.96
N ASP A 159 35.65 28.89 9.39
CA ASP A 159 35.24 29.99 10.27
C ASP A 159 35.00 29.48 11.71
N PRO A 160 35.22 30.31 12.75
CA PRO A 160 35.21 29.89 14.16
C PRO A 160 33.78 29.75 14.72
N GLY A 161 32.93 28.94 14.09
CA GLY A 161 31.55 28.68 14.49
C GLY A 161 31.24 27.19 14.59
N TYR A 162 30.40 26.82 15.55
CA TYR A 162 29.85 25.46 15.67
C TYR A 162 28.50 25.41 14.93
N ASP A 163 28.42 24.66 13.82
CA ASP A 163 27.15 24.36 13.15
C ASP A 163 26.59 23.03 13.68
N SER A 164 25.33 23.03 14.12
CA SER A 164 24.61 21.80 14.50
C SER A 164 23.81 21.28 13.31
N TYR A 165 24.02 20.02 12.95
CA TYR A 165 23.19 19.33 11.97
C TYR A 165 22.30 18.31 12.70
N ALA A 166 21.00 18.33 12.39
CA ALA A 166 20.13 17.19 12.68
C ALA A 166 20.29 16.22 11.50
N SER A 167 20.83 15.01 11.74
CA SER A 167 20.71 13.96 10.73
C SER A 167 19.27 13.46 10.73
N ASP A 168 18.70 13.27 9.55
CA ASP A 168 17.50 12.47 9.39
C ASP A 168 17.77 11.04 9.92
N GLY A 169 16.90 10.50 10.78
CA GLY A 169 17.01 9.13 11.29
C GLY A 169 16.43 8.91 12.69
N GLU A 170 16.11 7.66 13.02
CA GLU A 170 15.60 7.29 14.34
C GLU A 170 16.75 7.02 15.33
N PHE A 171 16.54 7.39 16.60
CA PHE A 171 17.44 7.08 17.70
C PHE A 171 16.77 6.07 18.66
N PRO A 172 17.46 4.99 19.09
CA PRO A 172 18.78 4.56 18.65
C PRO A 172 18.79 4.03 17.21
N GLY A 173 19.90 4.30 16.51
CA GLY A 173 20.17 3.86 15.16
C GLY A 173 20.11 2.35 15.08
N ASN A 174 19.42 1.86 14.05
CA ASN A 174 19.12 0.45 13.88
C ASN A 174 19.16 0.04 12.41
N LEU A 175 19.45 -1.24 12.21
CA LEU A 175 19.33 -1.96 10.95
C LEU A 175 18.00 -2.71 11.01
N GLN A 176 17.14 -2.52 10.00
CA GLN A 176 15.83 -3.15 9.93
C GLN A 176 15.71 -4.10 8.72
N GLN A 177 14.75 -5.01 8.82
CA GLN A 177 14.40 -5.96 7.76
C GLN A 177 15.63 -6.71 7.23
N PHE A 178 16.60 -7.03 8.11
CA PHE A 178 17.71 -7.85 7.71
C PHE A 178 17.21 -9.23 7.35
N ILE A 179 17.42 -9.64 6.12
CA ILE A 179 17.11 -10.97 5.63
C ILE A 179 18.30 -11.52 4.87
N LEU A 180 18.50 -12.83 4.96
CA LEU A 180 19.41 -13.58 4.11
C LEU A 180 18.58 -14.52 3.25
N THR A 181 18.53 -14.27 1.94
CA THR A 181 17.78 -15.15 1.03
C THR A 181 18.73 -16.16 0.41
N GLY A 182 18.46 -17.45 0.61
CA GLY A 182 19.21 -18.51 -0.04
C GLY A 182 18.78 -18.68 -1.50
N LYS A 183 19.76 -18.84 -2.38
CA LYS A 183 19.56 -19.15 -3.80
C LYS A 183 20.34 -20.43 -4.12
N MET A 184 19.77 -21.28 -4.97
CA MET A 184 20.42 -22.49 -5.47
C MET A 184 20.72 -22.30 -6.95
N LEU A 185 21.99 -22.04 -7.26
CA LEU A 185 22.53 -22.10 -8.61
C LEU A 185 22.68 -23.58 -9.00
N LEU A 186 21.94 -24.00 -10.01
CA LEU A 186 22.03 -25.35 -10.54
C LEU A 186 23.33 -25.51 -11.33
N PRO A 187 24.10 -26.60 -11.09
CA PRO A 187 25.23 -26.92 -11.95
C PRO A 187 24.75 -27.11 -13.39
N GLU A 188 25.44 -26.52 -14.35
CA GLU A 188 25.08 -26.65 -15.77
C GLU A 188 25.04 -28.12 -16.22
N SER A 189 25.87 -28.98 -15.62
CA SER A 189 25.88 -30.43 -15.84
C SER A 189 24.61 -31.16 -15.37
N GLU A 190 23.83 -30.57 -14.47
CA GLU A 190 22.54 -31.12 -14.02
C GLU A 190 21.37 -30.70 -14.94
N ILE A 191 21.58 -29.73 -15.84
CA ILE A 191 20.55 -29.23 -16.76
C ILE A 191 20.64 -29.98 -18.08
N PHE A 192 19.75 -30.95 -18.30
CA PHE A 192 19.70 -31.69 -19.56
C PHE A 192 19.01 -30.91 -20.68
N SER A 193 17.97 -30.16 -20.33
CA SER A 193 17.31 -29.25 -21.26
C SER A 193 16.79 -28.03 -20.49
N PRO A 194 17.13 -26.80 -20.90
CA PRO A 194 16.52 -25.59 -20.33
C PRO A 194 15.01 -25.51 -20.61
N GLY A 195 14.51 -26.29 -21.57
CA GLY A 195 13.17 -26.16 -22.10
C GLY A 195 13.01 -24.93 -22.99
N ASP A 196 11.89 -24.89 -23.71
CA ASP A 196 11.48 -23.68 -24.42
C ASP A 196 10.81 -22.73 -23.42
N VAL A 197 11.03 -21.42 -23.60
CA VAL A 197 10.26 -20.39 -22.91
C VAL A 197 9.12 -20.02 -23.84
N ASN A 198 7.91 -20.49 -23.52
CA ASN A 198 6.73 -20.20 -24.32
C ASN A 198 6.22 -18.80 -23.98
N LEU A 199 6.75 -17.77 -24.63
CA LEU A 199 6.24 -16.40 -24.53
C LEU A 199 5.11 -16.22 -25.54
N GLU A 200 3.86 -16.38 -25.10
CA GLU A 200 2.72 -16.06 -25.95
C GLU A 200 2.43 -14.55 -25.86
N MET A 201 2.75 -13.79 -26.92
CA MET A 201 2.26 -12.42 -27.05
C MET A 201 0.81 -12.46 -27.54
N ALA A 202 -0.15 -11.98 -26.75
CA ALA A 202 -1.47 -11.67 -27.27
C ALA A 202 -1.35 -10.47 -28.22
N ILE A 203 -1.64 -10.70 -29.50
CA ILE A 203 -1.55 -9.70 -30.59
C ILE A 203 -2.39 -8.44 -30.30
N ASP A 204 -3.40 -8.55 -29.43
CA ASP A 204 -4.34 -7.50 -29.07
C ASP A 204 -4.19 -6.98 -27.63
N PHE A 205 -3.19 -7.46 -26.88
CA PHE A 205 -3.01 -7.18 -25.44
C PHE A 205 -4.27 -7.46 -24.59
N GLN A 206 -5.28 -8.17 -25.11
CA GLN A 206 -6.53 -8.40 -24.39
C GLN A 206 -6.31 -9.34 -23.22
N ASN A 207 -5.36 -10.27 -23.33
CA ASN A 207 -4.96 -11.19 -22.27
C ASN A 207 -3.43 -11.24 -22.20
N LEU A 208 -2.87 -10.87 -21.04
CA LEU A 208 -1.47 -11.19 -20.71
C LEU A 208 -1.40 -12.73 -20.62
N ARG A 209 -0.83 -13.39 -21.62
CA ARG A 209 -0.73 -14.86 -21.60
C ARG A 209 0.50 -15.27 -20.81
N THR A 210 0.37 -16.38 -20.08
CA THR A 210 1.41 -16.89 -19.19
C THR A 210 2.61 -17.38 -19.99
N GLY A 211 3.78 -16.78 -19.76
CA GLY A 211 5.03 -17.47 -20.03
C GLY A 211 5.05 -18.80 -19.27
N SER A 212 5.49 -19.88 -19.90
CA SER A 212 5.74 -21.14 -19.20
C SER A 212 7.10 -21.71 -19.60
N ASN A 213 7.72 -22.41 -18.67
CA ASN A 213 8.97 -23.11 -18.91
C ASN A 213 8.96 -24.49 -18.26
N ARG A 214 9.56 -25.45 -18.95
CA ARG A 214 9.78 -26.82 -18.48
C ARG A 214 11.26 -27.15 -18.47
N LEU A 215 11.87 -27.06 -17.29
CA LEU A 215 13.27 -27.38 -17.06
C LEU A 215 13.43 -28.88 -16.83
N VAL A 216 14.31 -29.54 -17.61
CA VAL A 216 14.60 -30.98 -17.49
C VAL A 216 15.96 -31.18 -16.84
N LEU A 217 15.96 -31.89 -15.72
CA LEU A 217 17.10 -32.01 -14.81
C LEU A 217 17.52 -33.47 -14.58
N ASP A 218 18.79 -33.65 -14.23
CA ASP A 218 19.32 -34.91 -13.72
C ASP A 218 18.76 -35.23 -12.33
N ASN A 219 18.34 -36.48 -12.14
CA ASN A 219 17.81 -37.00 -10.87
C ASN A 219 18.52 -38.30 -10.43
N ARG A 220 19.73 -38.58 -10.92
CA ARG A 220 20.52 -39.76 -10.53
C ARG A 220 20.73 -39.88 -9.02
N SER A 221 20.91 -38.75 -8.34
CA SER A 221 21.17 -38.70 -6.89
C SER A 221 19.90 -38.63 -6.04
N ARG A 222 18.72 -38.79 -6.66
CA ARG A 222 17.40 -38.71 -6.01
C ARG A 222 17.13 -37.33 -5.39
N GLN A 223 17.80 -36.29 -5.88
CA GLN A 223 17.78 -34.96 -5.29
C GLN A 223 16.48 -34.18 -5.57
N TRP A 224 15.65 -34.67 -6.49
CA TRP A 224 14.36 -34.05 -6.83
C TRP A 224 13.15 -34.79 -6.26
N ILE A 225 13.33 -35.90 -5.53
CA ILE A 225 12.21 -36.66 -4.93
C ILE A 225 11.74 -35.99 -3.63
N PRO A 226 10.48 -35.52 -3.54
CA PRO A 226 9.92 -35.04 -2.28
C PRO A 226 10.04 -36.07 -1.16
N GLY A 227 10.52 -35.64 0.01
CA GLY A 227 10.74 -36.51 1.16
C GLY A 227 12.02 -37.35 1.12
N GLY A 228 12.80 -37.30 0.03
CA GLY A 228 14.09 -37.96 -0.06
C GLY A 228 15.17 -37.34 0.86
N PRO A 229 16.19 -38.11 1.28
CA PRO A 229 17.29 -37.64 2.13
C PRO A 229 18.17 -36.56 1.47
N ASN A 230 18.11 -36.42 0.14
CA ASN A 230 18.86 -35.44 -0.65
C ASN A 230 17.94 -34.41 -1.33
N PHE A 231 16.67 -34.31 -0.93
CA PHE A 231 15.72 -33.44 -1.62
C PHE A 231 16.17 -31.98 -1.55
N TYR A 232 16.42 -31.34 -2.70
CA TYR A 232 16.90 -29.97 -2.76
C TYR A 232 15.87 -28.98 -2.19
N LEU A 233 14.58 -29.13 -2.49
CA LEU A 233 13.57 -28.10 -2.19
C LEU A 233 12.99 -28.20 -0.76
N ARG A 234 13.86 -28.41 0.23
CA ARG A 234 13.51 -28.42 1.67
C ARG A 234 13.21 -27.02 2.21
N ALA A 235 12.75 -27.00 3.47
CA ALA A 235 12.36 -25.85 4.28
C ALA A 235 11.08 -25.14 3.80
N ILE A 236 11.12 -24.51 2.62
CA ILE A 236 9.97 -23.80 2.06
C ILE A 236 9.20 -24.74 1.12
N PRO A 237 7.85 -24.77 1.17
CA PRO A 237 7.06 -25.51 0.20
C PRO A 237 7.48 -25.19 -1.23
N TRP A 238 7.76 -26.22 -2.02
CA TRP A 238 8.38 -26.06 -3.34
C TRP A 238 7.56 -25.18 -4.28
N TYR A 239 6.22 -25.17 -4.17
CA TYR A 239 5.33 -24.33 -5.00
C TYR A 239 5.44 -22.82 -4.70
N LYS A 240 6.15 -22.43 -3.64
CA LYS A 240 6.49 -21.03 -3.35
C LYS A 240 7.84 -20.61 -3.92
N LYS A 241 8.59 -21.54 -4.51
CA LYS A 241 9.89 -21.26 -5.11
C LYS A 241 9.71 -20.78 -6.55
N GLN A 242 10.63 -19.93 -6.94
CA GLN A 242 10.82 -19.30 -8.23
C GLN A 242 12.06 -19.89 -8.91
N LEU A 243 12.05 -19.86 -10.23
CA LEU A 243 13.12 -20.23 -11.13
C LEU A 243 13.48 -18.99 -11.96
N LYS A 244 14.73 -18.54 -11.87
CA LYS A 244 15.33 -17.61 -12.82
C LYS A 244 16.16 -18.40 -13.82
N LEU A 245 15.86 -18.25 -15.10
CA LEU A 245 16.58 -18.87 -16.20
C LEU A 245 17.37 -17.80 -16.95
N TYR A 246 18.66 -18.06 -17.13
CA TYR A 246 19.59 -17.19 -17.82
C TYR A 246 20.20 -17.92 -19.01
N HIS A 247 20.34 -17.21 -20.11
CA HIS A 247 21.17 -17.62 -21.23
C HIS A 247 22.43 -16.76 -21.25
N GLY A 248 23.57 -17.41 -21.49
CA GLY A 248 24.84 -16.73 -21.53
C GLY A 248 25.62 -17.05 -22.78
N TYR A 249 26.37 -16.07 -23.26
CA TYR A 249 27.30 -16.24 -24.36
C TYR A 249 28.71 -16.08 -23.84
N GLU A 250 29.57 -17.05 -24.20
CA GLU A 250 30.99 -16.97 -23.87
C GLU A 250 31.67 -15.95 -24.76
N LEU A 251 32.32 -14.98 -24.14
CA LEU A 251 33.13 -13.95 -24.75
C LEU A 251 34.56 -14.45 -24.99
N PRO A 252 35.29 -13.85 -25.95
CA PRO A 252 36.73 -14.07 -26.09
C PRO A 252 37.46 -13.77 -24.78
N GLY A 253 37.98 -14.81 -24.11
CA GLY A 253 38.56 -14.71 -22.77
C GLY A 253 37.93 -15.64 -21.73
N GLY A 254 36.87 -16.37 -22.08
CA GLY A 254 36.21 -17.35 -21.22
C GLY A 254 35.20 -16.77 -20.23
N GLN A 255 34.98 -15.45 -20.26
CA GLN A 255 33.93 -14.79 -19.51
C GLN A 255 32.58 -15.06 -20.16
N VAL A 256 31.52 -15.26 -19.36
CA VAL A 256 30.16 -15.42 -19.87
C VAL A 256 29.34 -14.22 -19.43
N GLU A 257 28.74 -13.53 -20.39
CA GLU A 257 27.71 -12.53 -20.11
C GLU A 257 26.37 -13.23 -20.00
N TRP A 258 25.73 -13.13 -18.83
CA TRP A 258 24.44 -13.77 -18.53
C TRP A 258 23.30 -12.78 -18.72
N GLN A 259 22.31 -13.16 -19.52
CA GLN A 259 21.06 -12.44 -19.71
C GLN A 259 19.92 -13.23 -19.07
N LEU A 260 19.14 -12.58 -18.21
CA LEU A 260 17.91 -13.18 -17.67
C LEU A 260 16.89 -13.30 -18.80
N VAL A 261 16.43 -14.51 -19.08
CA VAL A 261 15.46 -14.76 -20.16
C VAL A 261 14.07 -15.04 -19.63
N TYR A 262 13.96 -15.54 -18.39
CA TYR A 262 12.68 -15.93 -17.81
C TYR A 262 12.72 -16.00 -16.28
N ILE A 263 11.62 -15.61 -15.65
CA ILE A 263 11.34 -15.82 -14.23
C ILE A 263 9.97 -16.49 -14.08
N GLY A 264 9.93 -17.64 -13.41
CA GLY A 264 8.70 -18.38 -13.19
C GLY A 264 8.56 -18.91 -11.78
N GLN A 265 7.35 -19.15 -11.31
CA GLN A 265 7.05 -19.85 -10.07
C GLN A 265 6.86 -21.34 -10.35
N LEU A 266 7.46 -22.20 -9.53
CA LEU A 266 7.30 -23.67 -9.62
C LEU A 266 5.85 -24.06 -9.40
N GLN A 267 5.26 -24.75 -10.39
CA GLN A 267 3.89 -25.26 -10.33
C GLN A 267 3.84 -26.77 -10.16
N THR A 268 4.73 -27.49 -10.83
CA THR A 268 4.74 -28.95 -10.81
C THR A 268 6.18 -29.49 -10.80
N ILE A 269 6.38 -30.56 -10.02
CA ILE A 269 7.58 -31.40 -10.08
C ILE A 269 7.14 -32.77 -10.54
N SER A 270 7.56 -33.17 -11.73
CA SER A 270 7.12 -34.41 -12.37
C SER A 270 8.28 -35.20 -12.98
N GLY A 271 7.98 -36.32 -13.62
CA GLY A 271 8.97 -37.10 -14.37
C GLY A 271 10.04 -37.79 -13.52
N MET A 272 9.85 -37.88 -12.20
CA MET A 272 10.78 -38.46 -11.21
C MET A 272 10.89 -40.00 -11.31
N ALA A 273 11.11 -40.52 -12.51
CA ALA A 273 11.23 -41.95 -12.74
C ALA A 273 12.58 -42.46 -12.21
N HIS A 274 12.54 -43.38 -11.24
CA HIS A 274 13.67 -44.25 -10.90
C HIS A 274 13.58 -45.53 -11.71
N ALA A 275 13.79 -45.41 -13.03
CA ALA A 275 13.93 -46.59 -13.85
C ALA A 275 15.29 -47.26 -13.53
N TRP A 276 15.26 -48.55 -13.20
CA TRP A 276 16.48 -49.36 -13.02
C TRP A 276 17.27 -49.52 -14.35
N GLU A 277 16.61 -49.29 -15.49
CA GLU A 277 17.19 -49.33 -16.85
C GLU A 277 16.89 -48.06 -17.69
N GLY A 278 16.48 -46.94 -17.08
CA GLY A 278 16.06 -45.73 -17.82
C GLY A 278 16.67 -44.43 -17.30
N ALA A 279 16.47 -43.35 -18.06
CA ALA A 279 17.02 -42.04 -17.73
C ALA A 279 16.42 -41.51 -16.40
N HIS A 280 17.30 -41.14 -15.46
CA HIS A 280 16.91 -40.54 -14.18
C HIS A 280 16.67 -39.04 -14.38
N LEU A 281 15.43 -38.68 -14.72
CA LEU A 281 15.05 -37.31 -15.01
C LEU A 281 14.16 -36.73 -13.91
N ALA A 282 14.12 -35.41 -13.84
CA ALA A 282 13.09 -34.64 -13.16
C ALA A 282 12.65 -33.49 -14.08
N HIS A 283 11.37 -33.13 -14.03
CA HIS A 283 10.83 -31.97 -14.72
C HIS A 283 10.35 -30.95 -13.71
N LEU A 284 10.82 -29.71 -13.84
CA LEU A 284 10.28 -28.57 -13.13
C LEU A 284 9.47 -27.74 -14.12
N GLU A 285 8.16 -27.67 -13.89
CA GLU A 285 7.25 -26.85 -14.68
C GLU A 285 6.92 -25.58 -13.92
N THR A 286 7.01 -24.46 -14.62
CA THR A 286 6.86 -23.13 -14.05
C THR A 286 5.95 -22.26 -14.88
N ASP A 287 5.26 -21.35 -14.20
CA ASP A 287 4.44 -20.30 -14.81
C ASP A 287 5.06 -18.94 -14.52
N ASP A 288 4.90 -17.99 -15.45
CA ASP A 288 5.45 -16.64 -15.39
C ASP A 288 5.11 -15.95 -14.07
N TYR A 289 6.16 -15.59 -13.34
CA TYR A 289 6.01 -15.00 -12.01
C TYR A 289 5.41 -13.59 -12.06
N ILE A 290 5.81 -12.78 -13.04
CA ILE A 290 5.29 -11.43 -13.21
C ILE A 290 3.80 -11.50 -13.51
N ARG A 291 3.37 -12.45 -14.36
CA ARG A 291 1.96 -12.68 -14.65
C ARG A 291 1.16 -13.05 -13.39
N ILE A 292 1.66 -14.01 -12.61
CA ILE A 292 1.00 -14.43 -11.36
C ILE A 292 0.79 -13.24 -10.41
N LEU A 293 1.79 -12.36 -10.32
CA LEU A 293 1.67 -11.15 -9.50
C LEU A 293 0.69 -10.13 -10.09
N LEU A 294 0.64 -9.97 -11.41
CA LEU A 294 -0.34 -9.11 -12.08
C LEU A 294 -1.80 -9.61 -11.96
N ASP A 295 -2.00 -10.91 -11.71
CA ASP A 295 -3.32 -11.49 -11.43
C ASP A 295 -3.79 -11.24 -9.98
N LYS A 296 -2.92 -10.74 -9.11
CA LYS A 296 -3.36 -10.27 -7.79
C LYS A 296 -4.31 -9.09 -7.96
N LYS A 297 -5.38 -9.12 -7.17
CA LYS A 297 -6.34 -8.02 -7.13
C LYS A 297 -5.81 -6.86 -6.29
N ILE A 298 -6.06 -5.65 -6.77
CA ILE A 298 -5.89 -4.40 -6.05
C ILE A 298 -7.25 -3.83 -5.65
N GLY A 299 -7.25 -3.00 -4.61
CA GLY A 299 -8.46 -2.39 -4.09
C GLY A 299 -9.45 -3.40 -3.48
N VAL A 300 -8.94 -4.53 -2.99
CA VAL A 300 -9.73 -5.58 -2.34
C VAL A 300 -10.26 -5.04 -1.00
N PRO A 301 -11.53 -5.31 -0.63
CA PRO A 301 -12.03 -4.98 0.70
C PRO A 301 -11.15 -5.58 1.81
N ASP A 302 -11.11 -4.93 2.96
CA ASP A 302 -10.43 -5.50 4.13
C ASP A 302 -11.20 -6.72 4.70
N ALA A 303 -10.63 -7.36 5.72
CA ALA A 303 -11.22 -8.54 6.34
C ALA A 303 -12.64 -8.29 6.89
N ASP A 304 -12.96 -7.04 7.23
CA ASP A 304 -14.28 -6.61 7.71
C ASP A 304 -15.25 -6.27 6.57
N GLY A 305 -14.81 -6.42 5.31
CA GLY A 305 -15.60 -6.09 4.12
C GLY A 305 -15.65 -4.60 3.81
N THR A 306 -14.89 -3.76 4.50
CA THR A 306 -14.80 -2.33 4.21
C THR A 306 -14.08 -2.14 2.89
N LYS A 307 -14.76 -1.48 1.93
CA LYS A 307 -14.20 -1.18 0.61
C LYS A 307 -13.00 -0.25 0.75
N ARG A 308 -11.85 -0.69 0.25
CA ARG A 308 -10.60 0.08 0.15
C ARG A 308 -10.12 0.09 -1.29
N PRO A 309 -10.81 0.77 -2.21
CA PRO A 309 -10.38 0.84 -3.61
C PRO A 309 -8.94 1.38 -3.70
N PHE A 310 -8.20 0.93 -4.70
CA PHE A 310 -6.94 1.54 -5.09
C PHE A 310 -7.25 2.86 -5.79
N MET A 311 -6.72 3.97 -5.26
CA MET A 311 -7.04 5.31 -5.73
C MET A 311 -5.79 6.15 -5.83
N ARG A 312 -5.71 6.98 -6.89
CA ARG A 312 -4.68 8.00 -7.12
C ARG A 312 -5.28 9.21 -7.83
N GLY A 313 -4.76 10.39 -7.53
CA GLY A 313 -5.13 11.65 -8.17
C GLY A 313 -6.59 12.09 -7.95
N TYR A 314 -7.16 12.76 -8.96
CA TYR A 314 -8.48 13.40 -8.91
C TYR A 314 -9.56 12.57 -9.60
N TYR A 315 -10.67 12.27 -8.92
CA TYR A 315 -11.79 11.58 -9.57
C TYR A 315 -13.13 11.97 -8.96
N ARG A 316 -14.19 11.70 -9.73
CA ARG A 316 -15.58 11.86 -9.31
C ARG A 316 -16.06 10.53 -8.73
N ALA A 317 -16.39 10.53 -7.44
CA ALA A 317 -16.77 9.34 -6.70
C ALA A 317 -18.24 9.39 -6.30
N LYS A 318 -18.93 8.26 -6.41
CA LYS A 318 -20.30 8.12 -5.91
C LYS A 318 -20.27 7.76 -4.43
N ALA A 319 -21.04 8.48 -3.62
CA ALA A 319 -21.17 8.21 -2.20
C ALA A 319 -22.28 7.17 -1.95
N GLU A 320 -22.06 6.27 -1.00
CA GLU A 320 -23.00 5.22 -0.62
C GLU A 320 -23.76 5.65 0.62
N SER A 321 -25.09 5.54 0.63
CA SER A 321 -25.88 5.88 1.82
C SER A 321 -25.59 4.88 2.94
N THR A 322 -25.20 5.38 4.10
CA THR A 322 -24.85 4.57 5.28
C THR A 322 -25.92 4.60 6.35
N GLY A 323 -26.80 5.60 6.33
CA GLY A 323 -27.85 5.74 7.32
C GLY A 323 -28.59 7.06 7.20
N THR A 324 -29.47 7.29 8.16
CA THR A 324 -30.30 8.48 8.23
C THR A 324 -30.54 8.81 9.69
N THR A 325 -30.35 10.08 10.04
CA THR A 325 -30.87 10.66 11.29
C THR A 325 -32.19 11.33 10.96
N ASP A 326 -33.27 10.89 11.60
CA ASP A 326 -34.59 11.46 11.38
C ASP A 326 -34.66 12.91 11.84
N ALA A 327 -35.63 13.65 11.30
CA ALA A 327 -35.90 14.99 11.78
C ALA A 327 -36.28 14.96 13.27
N SER A 328 -36.05 16.06 13.98
CA SER A 328 -36.42 16.16 15.39
C SER A 328 -36.98 17.54 15.69
N CYS A 329 -37.92 17.63 16.64
CA CYS A 329 -38.48 18.90 17.08
C CYS A 329 -38.45 18.99 18.61
N THR A 330 -37.91 20.08 19.13
CA THR A 330 -37.93 20.38 20.57
C THR A 330 -38.69 21.67 20.85
N VAL A 331 -39.55 21.67 21.86
CA VAL A 331 -40.39 22.83 22.22
C VAL A 331 -39.95 23.40 23.56
N VAL A 332 -39.76 24.72 23.64
CA VAL A 332 -39.43 25.45 24.87
C VAL A 332 -40.48 26.54 25.10
N LYS A 333 -41.16 26.51 26.26
CA LYS A 333 -42.14 27.53 26.66
C LYS A 333 -41.47 28.67 27.43
N ILE A 334 -41.90 29.91 27.15
CA ILE A 334 -41.55 31.13 27.89
C ILE A 334 -42.85 31.89 28.16
N GLY A 335 -43.20 32.14 29.42
CA GLY A 335 -44.42 32.87 29.79
C GLY A 335 -45.15 32.27 30.97
N SER A 336 -46.23 32.93 31.41
CA SER A 336 -46.91 32.65 32.68
C SER A 336 -48.16 31.79 32.57
N GLY A 337 -48.73 31.60 31.37
CA GLY A 337 -49.82 30.65 31.16
C GLY A 337 -49.40 29.21 31.46
N VAL A 338 -50.36 28.33 31.73
CA VAL A 338 -50.08 26.94 32.11
C VAL A 338 -50.16 25.93 30.96
N ALA A 339 -50.70 26.31 29.80
CA ALA A 339 -50.82 25.42 28.66
C ALA A 339 -49.46 25.03 28.07
N SER A 340 -49.35 23.77 27.64
CA SER A 340 -48.20 23.25 26.89
C SER A 340 -48.51 23.18 25.40
N LEU A 341 -47.49 23.43 24.57
CA LEU A 341 -47.56 23.21 23.12
C LEU A 341 -46.88 21.89 22.79
N HIS A 342 -47.55 21.06 22.02
CA HIS A 342 -47.05 19.76 21.58
C HIS A 342 -46.94 19.73 20.06
N VAL A 343 -45.86 19.15 19.55
CA VAL A 343 -45.72 18.78 18.14
C VAL A 343 -46.28 17.38 17.97
N VAL A 344 -47.19 17.18 17.01
CA VAL A 344 -47.92 15.92 16.80
C VAL A 344 -46.99 14.75 16.51
N ASP A 345 -46.01 14.97 15.63
CA ASP A 345 -44.96 14.01 15.32
C ASP A 345 -43.63 14.77 15.19
N GLN A 346 -42.73 14.56 16.15
CA GLN A 346 -41.44 15.24 16.22
C GLN A 346 -40.51 14.87 15.05
N THR A 347 -40.81 13.80 14.30
CA THR A 347 -40.01 13.30 13.18
C THR A 347 -40.54 13.67 11.80
N LYS A 348 -41.72 14.30 11.74
CA LYS A 348 -42.43 14.61 10.48
C LYS A 348 -42.00 15.92 9.82
N TYR A 349 -41.10 16.68 10.45
CA TYR A 349 -40.59 17.92 9.87
C TYR A 349 -39.91 17.65 8.51
N SER A 350 -40.45 18.24 7.44
CA SER A 350 -40.05 18.00 6.05
C SER A 350 -39.20 19.13 5.45
N GLY A 351 -38.79 20.09 6.28
CA GLY A 351 -37.94 21.20 5.85
C GLY A 351 -36.53 20.75 5.46
N GLN A 352 -35.90 21.53 4.59
CA GLN A 352 -34.55 21.25 4.07
C GLN A 352 -33.43 21.87 4.94
N ALA A 353 -33.79 22.67 5.93
CA ALA A 353 -32.86 23.34 6.84
C ALA A 353 -33.41 23.34 8.26
N ASP A 354 -32.56 23.53 9.25
CA ASP A 354 -33.01 23.70 10.63
C ASP A 354 -33.71 25.05 10.76
N VAL A 355 -34.87 25.08 11.40
CA VAL A 355 -35.69 26.30 11.56
C VAL A 355 -36.15 26.42 13.00
N ASN A 356 -36.08 27.64 13.53
CA ASN A 356 -36.70 28.00 14.79
C ASN A 356 -38.05 28.68 14.52
N TYR A 357 -39.13 28.03 14.91
CA TYR A 357 -40.47 28.60 14.87
C TYR A 357 -40.78 29.27 16.21
N LEU A 358 -41.24 30.51 16.17
CA LEU A 358 -41.77 31.22 17.33
C LEU A 358 -43.29 31.22 17.26
N VAL A 359 -43.94 30.57 18.20
CA VAL A 359 -45.39 30.61 18.41
C VAL A 359 -45.65 31.57 19.58
N GLN A 360 -46.55 32.53 19.43
CA GLN A 360 -46.88 33.50 20.47
C GLN A 360 -48.40 33.64 20.65
N ALA A 361 -48.87 33.61 21.89
CA ALA A 361 -50.26 33.86 22.24
C ALA A 361 -50.62 35.34 21.97
N ASP A 362 -51.63 35.58 21.14
CA ASP A 362 -52.16 36.91 20.84
C ASP A 362 -53.13 37.38 21.94
N SER A 363 -53.91 36.46 22.50
CA SER A 363 -54.93 36.76 23.52
C SER A 363 -54.83 35.86 24.74
N THR A 364 -55.18 36.39 25.91
CA THR A 364 -55.37 35.60 27.14
C THR A 364 -56.68 34.80 27.08
N GLY A 365 -56.65 33.53 27.49
CA GLY A 365 -57.84 32.67 27.56
C GLY A 365 -57.53 31.18 27.62
N GLU A 366 -58.57 30.36 27.55
CA GLU A 366 -58.47 28.90 27.53
C GLU A 366 -58.16 28.37 26.12
N VAL A 367 -57.58 27.16 26.03
CA VAL A 367 -57.43 26.43 24.75
C VAL A 367 -58.81 26.27 24.09
N GLY A 368 -58.92 26.59 22.80
CA GLY A 368 -60.18 26.60 22.04
C GLY A 368 -60.84 27.97 21.94
N ALA A 369 -60.41 28.94 22.75
CA ALA A 369 -60.94 30.31 22.73
C ALA A 369 -59.84 31.37 22.54
N ALA A 370 -58.65 31.15 23.12
CA ALA A 370 -57.50 32.01 22.90
C ALA A 370 -56.98 31.87 21.46
N THR A 371 -56.32 32.92 20.98
CA THR A 371 -55.69 32.99 19.66
C THR A 371 -54.18 33.13 19.76
N PHE A 372 -53.47 32.70 18.72
CA PHE A 372 -52.03 32.80 18.62
C PHE A 372 -51.59 33.19 17.20
N ARG A 373 -50.31 33.55 17.09
CA ARG A 373 -49.59 33.83 15.85
C ARG A 373 -48.27 33.08 15.82
N TRP A 374 -47.71 32.87 14.65
CA TRP A 374 -46.41 32.22 14.54
C TRP A 374 -45.49 32.83 13.48
N SER A 375 -44.20 32.66 13.69
CA SER A 375 -43.10 33.26 12.93
C SER A 375 -41.98 32.25 12.72
N LYS A 376 -41.21 32.41 11.64
CA LYS A 376 -39.97 31.66 11.36
C LYS A 376 -38.70 32.50 11.43
N ASP A 377 -38.81 33.76 11.83
CA ASP A 377 -37.72 34.75 11.89
C ASP A 377 -37.62 35.43 13.27
N ASN A 378 -38.05 34.72 14.32
CA ASN A 378 -38.11 35.18 15.71
C ASN A 378 -39.00 36.42 15.93
N GLY A 379 -40.11 36.49 15.21
CA GLY A 379 -41.15 37.51 15.40
C GLY A 379 -40.88 38.83 14.68
N GLN A 380 -39.93 38.88 13.75
CA GLN A 380 -39.76 40.05 12.87
C GLN A 380 -40.93 40.15 11.89
N THR A 381 -41.36 39.00 11.35
CA THR A 381 -42.58 38.85 10.57
C THR A 381 -43.44 37.71 11.12
N TRP A 382 -44.75 37.80 10.87
CA TRP A 382 -45.71 36.80 11.31
C TRP A 382 -46.34 36.15 10.08
N GLU A 383 -46.18 34.84 9.98
CA GLU A 383 -46.64 34.04 8.84
C GLU A 383 -48.17 33.96 8.84
N LYS A 384 -48.76 33.81 10.03
CA LYS A 384 -50.21 33.87 10.28
C LYS A 384 -50.49 34.40 11.70
N THR A 385 -51.62 35.07 11.88
CA THR A 385 -52.05 35.68 13.15
C THR A 385 -53.51 35.39 13.46
N GLY A 386 -53.92 35.49 14.73
CA GLY A 386 -55.32 35.32 15.12
C GLY A 386 -55.85 33.90 14.94
N ILE A 387 -54.96 32.90 14.98
CA ILE A 387 -55.32 31.48 14.84
C ILE A 387 -55.86 30.99 16.17
N THR A 388 -57.04 30.37 16.20
CA THR A 388 -57.57 29.78 17.43
C THR A 388 -56.65 28.65 17.92
N THR A 389 -56.37 28.65 19.22
CA THR A 389 -55.68 27.55 19.90
C THR A 389 -56.58 26.33 19.90
N GLU A 390 -56.05 25.16 19.55
CA GLU A 390 -56.85 23.95 19.41
C GLU A 390 -56.17 22.77 20.12
N GLY A 391 -56.99 21.84 20.61
CA GLY A 391 -56.52 20.60 21.25
C GLY A 391 -56.12 19.51 20.26
N GLN A 392 -55.70 18.34 20.77
CA GLN A 392 -55.16 17.23 19.98
C GLN A 392 -56.06 16.76 18.80
N GLY A 393 -57.38 16.94 18.90
CA GLY A 393 -58.35 16.56 17.86
C GLY A 393 -58.40 17.48 16.65
N ASN A 394 -57.91 18.73 16.76
CA ASN A 394 -57.96 19.76 15.72
C ASN A 394 -56.58 20.43 15.56
N GLN A 395 -55.59 19.65 15.17
CA GLN A 395 -54.20 20.11 15.08
C GLN A 395 -54.04 21.26 14.09
N VAL A 396 -53.17 22.22 14.43
CA VAL A 396 -52.86 23.35 13.56
C VAL A 396 -51.61 23.04 12.75
N THR A 397 -51.75 22.97 11.43
CA THR A 397 -50.62 22.86 10.52
C THR A 397 -49.90 24.21 10.40
N LEU A 398 -48.61 24.20 10.71
CA LEU A 398 -47.68 25.29 10.44
C LEU A 398 -47.13 25.14 9.00
N GLU A 399 -45.81 25.18 8.82
CA GLU A 399 -45.11 24.97 7.55
C GLU A 399 -44.30 23.66 7.60
N ASN A 400 -43.87 23.15 6.44
CA ASN A 400 -42.95 22.00 6.34
C ASN A 400 -43.46 20.75 7.08
N GLY A 401 -44.77 20.49 6.98
CA GLY A 401 -45.42 19.33 7.59
C GLY A 401 -45.49 19.34 9.12
N LEU A 402 -45.07 20.44 9.77
CA LEU A 402 -45.13 20.59 11.22
C LEU A 402 -46.57 20.86 11.67
N GLU A 403 -47.07 20.03 12.58
CA GLU A 403 -48.42 20.15 13.15
C GLU A 403 -48.30 20.29 14.67
N VAL A 404 -49.04 21.25 15.23
CA VAL A 404 -49.01 21.56 16.66
C VAL A 404 -50.40 21.54 17.27
N TYR A 405 -50.49 21.24 18.56
CA TYR A 405 -51.70 21.41 19.35
C TYR A 405 -51.34 21.90 20.75
N PHE A 406 -52.33 22.45 21.45
CA PHE A 406 -52.19 22.91 22.82
C PHE A 406 -52.87 21.93 23.78
N GLU A 407 -52.27 21.71 24.93
CA GLU A 407 -52.85 20.93 26.02
C GLU A 407 -53.10 21.86 27.21
N SER A 408 -54.36 21.89 27.66
CA SER A 408 -54.81 22.70 28.80
C SER A 408 -54.32 22.10 30.12
N ALA A 409 -54.13 22.94 31.13
CA ALA A 409 -53.73 22.53 32.46
C ALA A 409 -54.43 23.38 33.54
N PRO A 410 -54.46 22.96 34.82
CA PRO A 410 -55.10 23.75 35.87
C PRO A 410 -54.48 25.15 36.02
N GLY A 411 -55.26 26.18 35.68
CA GLY A 411 -54.83 27.58 35.69
C GLY A 411 -55.41 28.33 34.48
N THR A 412 -54.92 29.55 34.22
CA THR A 412 -55.20 30.22 32.95
C THR A 412 -54.29 29.63 31.89
N ASP A 413 -54.86 28.93 30.91
CA ASP A 413 -54.09 28.21 29.89
C ASP A 413 -53.08 29.10 29.17
N LEU A 414 -53.56 30.16 28.50
CA LEU A 414 -52.72 31.10 27.75
C LEU A 414 -52.83 32.50 28.32
N VAL A 415 -51.68 33.16 28.50
CA VAL A 415 -51.59 34.60 28.76
C VAL A 415 -51.03 35.30 27.53
N SER A 416 -51.63 36.41 27.10
CA SER A 416 -51.13 37.19 25.96
C SER A 416 -49.65 37.50 26.13
N GLY A 417 -48.86 37.20 25.10
CA GLY A 417 -47.40 37.31 25.13
C GLY A 417 -46.65 36.04 25.50
N ASP A 418 -47.31 34.97 25.96
CA ASP A 418 -46.71 33.65 26.11
C ASP A 418 -46.11 33.18 24.77
N GLN A 419 -44.93 32.57 24.83
CA GLN A 419 -44.15 32.15 23.68
C GLN A 419 -43.77 30.67 23.79
N TRP A 420 -43.71 30.01 22.64
CA TRP A 420 -43.11 28.70 22.47
C TRP A 420 -42.12 28.77 21.32
N ILE A 421 -40.88 28.35 21.58
CA ILE A 421 -39.85 28.21 20.57
C ILE A 421 -39.79 26.73 20.19
N ILE A 422 -40.06 26.43 18.92
CA ILE A 422 -39.91 25.09 18.36
C ILE A 422 -38.62 25.09 17.53
N THR A 423 -37.62 24.35 17.98
CA THR A 423 -36.41 24.08 17.20
C THR A 423 -36.63 22.81 16.40
N ALA A 424 -36.86 22.96 15.10
CA ALA A 424 -37.00 21.86 14.16
C ALA A 424 -35.67 21.60 13.47
N GLN A 425 -35.12 20.40 13.65
CA GLN A 425 -33.92 19.92 12.99
C GLN A 425 -34.32 19.12 11.75
N ALA A 426 -33.75 19.47 10.60
CA ALA A 426 -33.99 18.75 9.37
C ALA A 426 -33.45 17.32 9.43
N LYS A 427 -34.10 16.41 8.71
CA LYS A 427 -33.60 15.06 8.46
C LYS A 427 -32.18 15.12 7.88
N VAL A 428 -31.28 14.27 8.33
CA VAL A 428 -29.91 14.18 7.81
C VAL A 428 -29.68 12.80 7.21
N VAL A 429 -29.29 12.75 5.94
CA VAL A 429 -28.90 11.51 5.28
C VAL A 429 -27.37 11.42 5.29
N HIS A 430 -26.87 10.29 5.78
CA HIS A 430 -25.44 10.02 5.87
C HIS A 430 -24.99 9.20 4.67
N TYR A 431 -23.89 9.63 4.07
CA TYR A 431 -23.22 8.98 2.96
C TYR A 431 -21.75 8.77 3.29
N LYS A 432 -21.13 7.80 2.62
CA LYS A 432 -19.69 7.53 2.72
C LYS A 432 -19.09 7.30 1.35
N ILE A 433 -17.95 7.93 1.09
CA ILE A 433 -17.11 7.66 -0.07
C ILE A 433 -16.01 6.69 0.36
N PRO A 434 -15.94 5.49 -0.23
CA PRO A 434 -14.85 4.55 0.03
C PRO A 434 -13.48 5.12 -0.34
N GLY A 435 -12.45 4.78 0.44
CA GLY A 435 -11.05 5.10 0.14
C GLY A 435 -10.46 6.32 0.87
N ALA A 436 -11.19 6.90 1.82
CA ALA A 436 -10.63 7.86 2.78
C ALA A 436 -9.43 7.26 3.56
N PRO A 437 -8.49 8.09 4.08
CA PRO A 437 -8.50 9.55 4.06
C PRO A 437 -8.21 10.13 2.67
N PHE A 438 -8.79 11.29 2.38
CA PHE A 438 -8.54 12.09 1.18
C PHE A 438 -7.70 13.31 1.53
N GLN A 439 -6.94 13.81 0.56
CA GLN A 439 -6.25 15.10 0.70
C GLN A 439 -7.27 16.25 0.68
N ALA A 440 -8.31 16.16 -0.16
CA ALA A 440 -9.38 17.15 -0.24
C ALA A 440 -10.67 16.57 -0.84
N ILE A 441 -11.83 17.13 -0.42
CA ILE A 441 -13.11 17.02 -1.12
C ILE A 441 -13.45 18.40 -1.69
N THR A 442 -13.37 18.56 -3.00
CA THR A 442 -13.41 19.89 -3.65
C THR A 442 -14.82 20.32 -4.05
N SER A 443 -15.69 19.38 -4.37
CA SER A 443 -17.10 19.62 -4.68
C SER A 443 -17.95 18.42 -4.28
N VAL A 444 -19.22 18.67 -3.94
CA VAL A 444 -20.21 17.65 -3.62
C VAL A 444 -21.48 18.00 -4.38
N TRP A 445 -21.98 17.03 -5.15
CA TRP A 445 -23.20 17.14 -5.93
C TRP A 445 -24.30 16.32 -5.28
N VAL A 446 -25.46 16.94 -5.07
CA VAL A 446 -26.67 16.29 -4.58
C VAL A 446 -27.70 16.37 -5.71
N GLN A 447 -28.11 15.22 -6.25
CA GLN A 447 -29.01 15.16 -7.42
C GLN A 447 -28.52 16.00 -8.62
N ASP A 448 -27.22 15.94 -8.90
CA ASP A 448 -26.52 16.71 -9.97
C ASP A 448 -26.45 18.24 -9.78
N ASP A 449 -26.95 18.77 -8.66
CA ASP A 449 -26.77 20.18 -8.30
C ASP A 449 -25.52 20.38 -7.42
N ASP A 450 -24.70 21.37 -7.74
CA ASP A 450 -23.47 21.74 -7.02
C ASP A 450 -23.79 22.73 -5.89
N SER A 451 -24.76 22.36 -5.05
CA SER A 451 -25.14 23.17 -3.89
C SER A 451 -24.45 22.65 -2.63
N ARG A 452 -23.67 23.52 -1.99
CA ARG A 452 -23.08 23.26 -0.67
C ARG A 452 -24.05 23.50 0.49
N GLN A 453 -25.25 24.02 0.24
CA GLN A 453 -26.19 24.32 1.32
C GLN A 453 -26.66 23.03 1.98
N GLY A 454 -26.49 22.94 3.31
CA GLY A 454 -26.89 21.76 4.08
C GLY A 454 -25.97 20.55 3.92
N VAL A 455 -24.80 20.68 3.30
CA VAL A 455 -23.82 19.60 3.14
C VAL A 455 -22.63 19.81 4.07
N ILE A 456 -22.30 18.81 4.87
CA ILE A 456 -21.10 18.74 5.70
C ILE A 456 -20.33 17.49 5.29
N PHE A 457 -19.01 17.55 5.22
CA PHE A 457 -18.19 16.40 4.88
C PHE A 457 -16.89 16.37 5.68
N SER A 458 -16.24 15.19 5.69
CA SER A 458 -14.97 14.94 6.36
C SER A 458 -14.03 14.21 5.40
N GLU A 459 -12.90 14.82 5.08
CA GLU A 459 -11.86 14.22 4.23
C GLU A 459 -11.23 12.98 4.87
N ASN A 460 -11.11 12.99 6.21
CA ASN A 460 -10.47 11.92 6.97
C ASN A 460 -11.30 10.63 6.96
N SER A 461 -12.61 10.74 7.13
CA SER A 461 -13.52 9.59 7.17
C SER A 461 -14.22 9.31 5.84
N GLY A 462 -14.22 10.27 4.91
CA GLY A 462 -14.98 10.22 3.66
C GLY A 462 -16.50 10.32 3.87
N GLU A 463 -16.95 10.74 5.05
CA GLU A 463 -18.37 10.90 5.36
C GLU A 463 -18.91 12.21 4.78
N ILE A 464 -20.14 12.15 4.28
CA ILE A 464 -20.91 13.30 3.81
C ILE A 464 -22.28 13.25 4.49
N TRP A 465 -22.67 14.34 5.12
CA TRP A 465 -23.99 14.52 5.73
C TRP A 465 -24.76 15.55 4.92
N VAL A 466 -25.92 15.15 4.42
CA VAL A 466 -26.80 16.01 3.62
C VAL A 466 -28.09 16.26 4.41
N LYS A 467 -28.37 17.52 4.73
CA LYS A 467 -29.64 17.93 5.34
C LYS A 467 -30.76 17.96 4.31
N GLY A 468 -31.93 17.48 4.70
CA GLY A 468 -33.14 17.49 3.88
C GLY A 468 -33.32 16.22 3.03
N ALA A 469 -33.53 16.42 1.72
CA ALA A 469 -33.96 15.36 0.83
C ALA A 469 -32.86 14.32 0.53
N ALA A 470 -33.24 13.04 0.56
CA ALA A 470 -32.40 11.94 0.12
C ALA A 470 -32.21 11.99 -1.40
N GLY A 471 -31.00 11.70 -1.87
CA GLY A 471 -30.69 11.67 -3.30
C GLY A 471 -29.43 10.87 -3.63
N SER A 472 -29.06 10.87 -4.90
CA SER A 472 -27.70 10.47 -5.30
C SER A 472 -26.73 11.57 -4.88
N VAL A 473 -25.66 11.16 -4.20
CA VAL A 473 -24.57 12.05 -3.80
C VAL A 473 -23.30 11.60 -4.49
N GLU A 474 -22.62 12.55 -5.12
CA GLU A 474 -21.31 12.35 -5.71
C GLU A 474 -20.37 13.45 -5.23
N ALA A 475 -19.06 13.19 -5.19
CA ALA A 475 -18.09 14.22 -4.84
C ALA A 475 -16.85 14.14 -5.72
N ARG A 476 -16.22 15.28 -5.93
CA ARG A 476 -14.88 15.34 -6.50
C ARG A 476 -13.89 15.26 -5.37
N VAL A 477 -13.16 14.17 -5.33
CA VAL A 477 -12.18 13.87 -4.29
C VAL A 477 -10.77 13.91 -4.88
N VAL A 478 -9.82 14.30 -4.03
CA VAL A 478 -8.39 14.31 -4.32
C VAL A 478 -7.76 13.30 -3.38
N LYS A 479 -7.24 12.19 -3.93
CA LYS A 479 -6.61 11.18 -3.09
C LYS A 479 -5.22 11.62 -2.64
N ASP A 480 -4.43 12.08 -3.60
CA ASP A 480 -3.04 12.52 -3.47
C ASP A 480 -2.64 13.36 -4.70
N ASP A 481 -1.42 13.89 -4.67
CA ASP A 481 -0.83 14.64 -5.78
C ASP A 481 -0.29 13.72 -6.90
N THR A 482 -0.27 12.40 -6.69
CA THR A 482 0.19 11.40 -7.66
C THR A 482 -0.82 11.26 -8.79
N THR A 483 -0.57 11.97 -9.87
CA THR A 483 -1.51 12.09 -11.00
C THR A 483 -0.92 11.63 -12.32
N HIS A 484 0.40 11.47 -12.39
CA HIS A 484 1.05 11.02 -13.61
C HIS A 484 0.80 9.51 -13.83
N PRO A 485 0.36 9.08 -15.02
CA PRO A 485 -0.02 7.69 -15.27
C PRO A 485 1.10 6.68 -15.01
N VAL A 486 2.36 7.04 -15.30
CA VAL A 486 3.53 6.19 -15.01
C VAL A 486 3.69 5.95 -13.51
N ASP A 487 3.59 6.98 -12.68
CA ASP A 487 3.70 6.86 -11.21
C ASP A 487 2.57 5.98 -10.64
N ILE A 488 1.37 6.11 -11.21
CA ILE A 488 0.23 5.26 -10.84
C ILE A 488 0.49 3.79 -11.21
N ILE A 489 1.12 3.52 -12.36
CA ILE A 489 1.52 2.16 -12.76
C ILE A 489 2.59 1.63 -11.80
N GLU A 490 3.60 2.41 -11.44
CA GLU A 490 4.63 2.03 -10.45
C GLU A 490 4.01 1.66 -9.11
N ASP A 491 3.04 2.44 -8.63
CA ASP A 491 2.32 2.16 -7.39
C ASP A 491 1.47 0.88 -7.46
N ILE A 492 0.83 0.60 -8.60
CA ILE A 492 0.10 -0.66 -8.80
C ILE A 492 1.08 -1.85 -8.78
N LEU A 493 2.21 -1.73 -9.47
CA LEU A 493 3.26 -2.76 -9.48
C LEU A 493 3.83 -2.98 -8.08
N ALA A 494 4.11 -1.92 -7.33
CA ALA A 494 4.55 -1.99 -5.94
C ALA A 494 3.51 -2.70 -5.05
N ALA A 495 2.23 -2.37 -5.21
CA ALA A 495 1.15 -2.98 -4.43
C ALA A 495 1.05 -4.51 -4.62
N VAL A 496 1.45 -5.04 -5.78
CA VAL A 496 1.46 -6.49 -6.04
C VAL A 496 2.82 -7.17 -5.82
N GLY A 497 3.85 -6.40 -5.48
CA GLY A 497 5.20 -6.87 -5.20
C GLY A 497 6.10 -6.96 -6.43
N LEU A 498 5.91 -6.08 -7.42
CA LEU A 498 6.66 -6.05 -8.68
C LEU A 498 7.69 -4.91 -8.79
N SER A 499 7.95 -4.15 -7.72
CA SER A 499 8.86 -3.00 -7.75
C SER A 499 10.27 -3.34 -8.26
N GLU A 500 10.81 -4.50 -7.89
CA GLU A 500 12.17 -4.93 -8.29
C GLU A 500 12.30 -5.29 -9.77
N PHE A 501 11.18 -5.43 -10.48
CA PHE A 501 11.16 -5.75 -11.90
C PHE A 501 11.00 -4.51 -12.78
N ILE A 502 10.82 -3.31 -12.20
CA ILE A 502 10.65 -2.08 -12.99
C ILE A 502 11.97 -1.69 -13.64
N ASN A 503 11.98 -1.52 -14.96
CA ASN A 503 13.07 -0.86 -15.65
C ASN A 503 12.97 0.66 -15.44
N ALA A 504 13.77 1.18 -14.51
CA ALA A 504 13.72 2.59 -14.10
C ALA A 504 13.94 3.56 -15.28
N ASP A 505 14.83 3.23 -16.22
CA ASP A 505 15.13 4.08 -17.38
C ASP A 505 13.93 4.18 -18.33
N ALA A 506 13.25 3.06 -18.62
CA ALA A 506 12.07 3.05 -19.46
C ALA A 506 10.90 3.85 -18.85
N PHE A 507 10.70 3.71 -17.53
CA PHE A 507 9.69 4.47 -16.79
C PHE A 507 10.03 5.96 -16.74
N ALA A 508 11.28 6.32 -16.45
CA ALA A 508 11.74 7.71 -16.46
C ALA A 508 11.59 8.35 -17.85
N LEU A 509 11.94 7.62 -18.92
CA LEU A 509 11.77 8.08 -20.30
C LEU A 509 10.29 8.31 -20.62
N ALA A 510 9.43 7.32 -20.38
CA ALA A 510 7.99 7.44 -20.62
C ALA A 510 7.37 8.62 -19.85
N LYS A 511 7.81 8.84 -18.60
CA LYS A 511 7.39 9.99 -17.79
C LYS A 511 7.86 11.32 -18.38
N SER A 512 9.09 11.38 -18.87
CA SER A 512 9.63 12.59 -19.51
C SER A 512 8.93 12.92 -20.83
N ASP A 513 8.48 11.90 -21.57
CA ASP A 513 7.75 12.06 -22.83
C ASP A 513 6.30 12.53 -22.61
N THR A 514 5.74 12.33 -21.41
CA THR A 514 4.32 12.63 -21.10
C THR A 514 4.14 13.56 -19.89
N LEU A 515 5.04 14.51 -19.64
CA LEU A 515 5.06 15.36 -18.43
C LEU A 515 3.71 16.02 -18.05
N PHE A 516 2.85 16.29 -19.02
CA PHE A 516 1.55 16.96 -18.80
C PHE A 516 0.37 16.00 -18.67
N TYR A 517 0.62 14.69 -18.68
CA TYR A 517 -0.45 13.70 -18.55
C TYR A 517 -0.83 13.55 -17.09
N HIS A 518 -2.10 13.81 -16.81
CA HIS A 518 -2.68 13.67 -15.48
C HIS A 518 -3.97 12.87 -15.56
N ILE A 519 -4.06 11.80 -14.78
CA ILE A 519 -5.26 11.00 -14.63
C ILE A 519 -5.55 10.76 -13.15
N GLY A 520 -6.82 10.55 -12.83
CA GLY A 520 -7.20 9.92 -11.57
C GLY A 520 -7.77 8.54 -11.83
N VAL A 521 -7.47 7.60 -10.93
CA VAL A 521 -7.96 6.23 -11.03
C VAL A 521 -8.64 5.80 -9.74
N CYS A 522 -9.63 4.92 -9.88
CA CYS A 522 -10.30 4.25 -8.77
C CYS A 522 -10.63 2.83 -9.20
N PHE A 523 -9.87 1.86 -8.69
CA PHE A 523 -10.06 0.44 -8.98
C PHE A 523 -10.49 -0.30 -7.70
N ALA A 524 -11.62 -0.98 -7.75
CA ALA A 524 -12.14 -1.78 -6.65
C ALA A 524 -12.18 -3.24 -7.06
N ASP A 525 -11.53 -4.11 -6.27
CA ASP A 525 -11.46 -5.56 -6.49
C ASP A 525 -11.09 -5.97 -7.94
N LEU A 526 -10.08 -5.30 -8.52
CA LEU A 526 -9.66 -5.48 -9.91
C LEU A 526 -8.25 -6.08 -9.97
N GLU A 527 -8.00 -7.02 -10.88
CA GLU A 527 -6.65 -7.53 -11.16
C GLU A 527 -5.70 -6.40 -11.57
N ALA A 528 -4.48 -6.38 -11.03
CA ALA A 528 -3.50 -5.33 -11.30
C ALA A 528 -3.16 -5.20 -12.79
N GLY A 529 -2.98 -6.32 -13.49
CA GLY A 529 -2.73 -6.33 -14.93
C GLY A 529 -3.88 -5.69 -15.71
N ARG A 530 -5.13 -5.91 -15.28
CA ARG A 530 -6.30 -5.27 -15.88
C ARG A 530 -6.35 -3.78 -15.57
N ALA A 531 -6.02 -3.36 -14.35
CA ALA A 531 -5.94 -1.96 -13.98
C ALA A 531 -4.89 -1.19 -14.82
N ILE A 532 -3.69 -1.75 -14.95
CA ILE A 532 -2.61 -1.20 -15.79
C ILE A 532 -3.07 -1.09 -17.24
N ARG A 533 -3.71 -2.12 -17.79
CA ARG A 533 -4.25 -2.10 -19.16
C ARG A 533 -5.25 -0.95 -19.38
N GLU A 534 -6.15 -0.69 -18.42
CA GLU A 534 -7.08 0.45 -18.52
C GLU A 534 -6.35 1.80 -18.53
N ILE A 535 -5.26 1.94 -17.77
CA ILE A 535 -4.41 3.14 -17.81
C ILE A 535 -3.71 3.26 -19.17
N CYS A 536 -3.01 2.21 -19.60
CA CYS A 536 -2.25 2.16 -20.85
C CYS A 536 -3.13 2.46 -22.07
N SER A 537 -4.31 1.86 -22.15
CA SER A 537 -5.26 2.07 -23.26
C SER A 537 -5.79 3.51 -23.35
N ARG A 538 -5.98 4.19 -22.21
CA ARG A 538 -6.48 5.58 -22.18
C ARG A 538 -5.38 6.61 -22.39
N CYS A 539 -4.16 6.28 -22.00
CA CYS A 539 -3.01 7.19 -22.06
C CYS A 539 -2.05 6.86 -23.21
N LEU A 540 -2.38 5.87 -24.05
CA LEU A 540 -1.56 5.42 -25.18
C LEU A 540 -0.14 5.01 -24.75
N PHE A 541 -0.03 4.16 -23.73
CA PHE A 541 1.24 3.53 -23.36
C PHE A 541 1.31 2.09 -23.86
N ASP A 542 2.48 1.69 -24.34
CA ASP A 542 2.86 0.30 -24.49
C ASP A 542 3.43 -0.21 -23.17
N PHE A 543 2.98 -1.38 -22.74
CA PHE A 543 3.44 -2.05 -21.52
C PHE A 543 3.82 -3.49 -21.87
N TRP A 544 5.04 -3.89 -21.57
CA TRP A 544 5.52 -5.25 -21.87
C TRP A 544 6.56 -5.72 -20.87
N VAL A 545 6.80 -7.03 -20.89
CA VAL A 545 7.85 -7.69 -20.11
C VAL A 545 8.94 -8.12 -21.07
N ASP A 546 10.19 -7.77 -20.78
CA ASP A 546 11.35 -8.14 -21.56
C ASP A 546 12.52 -8.47 -20.64
N CYS A 547 13.11 -9.65 -20.80
CA CYS A 547 14.25 -10.14 -20.01
C CYS A 547 14.01 -10.12 -18.48
N GLY A 548 12.77 -10.37 -18.05
CA GLY A 548 12.38 -10.30 -16.64
C GLY A 548 12.21 -8.88 -16.11
N GLU A 549 12.27 -7.85 -16.96
CA GLU A 549 11.99 -6.47 -16.60
C GLU A 549 10.65 -6.02 -17.19
N ILE A 550 9.95 -5.19 -16.44
CA ILE A 550 8.72 -4.51 -16.84
C ILE A 550 9.12 -3.17 -17.45
N LYS A 551 8.68 -2.95 -18.68
CA LYS A 551 8.98 -1.74 -19.45
C LYS A 551 7.67 -1.08 -19.87
N VAL A 552 7.74 0.25 -19.95
CA VAL A 552 6.65 1.09 -20.43
C VAL A 552 7.21 2.08 -21.45
N ARG A 553 6.43 2.42 -22.47
CA ARG A 553 6.78 3.43 -23.48
C ARG A 553 5.55 4.22 -23.88
N ALA A 554 5.69 5.53 -24.00
CA ALA A 554 4.64 6.38 -24.54
C ALA A 554 4.54 6.20 -26.07
N TYR A 555 3.34 6.02 -26.58
CA TYR A 555 3.09 6.04 -28.01
C TYR A 555 2.93 7.49 -28.49
N LEU A 556 3.95 8.01 -29.17
CA LEU A 556 4.00 9.40 -29.65
C LEU A 556 3.47 9.57 -31.09
N GLY A 557 2.94 8.51 -31.71
CA GLY A 557 2.42 8.55 -33.08
C GLY A 557 3.48 8.49 -34.19
N GLU A 558 4.74 8.25 -33.85
CA GLU A 558 5.83 8.10 -34.82
C GLU A 558 6.00 6.62 -35.19
N ASN A 559 5.65 6.28 -36.43
CA ASN A 559 6.02 5.02 -37.09
C ASN A 559 7.25 5.25 -37.99
#